data_AF-A0A956E5M6-F1
#
_entry.id   AF-A0A956E5M6-F1
#
_cell.length_a   1.000
_cell.length_b   1.000
_cell.length_c   1.000
_cell.angle_alpha   90.00
_cell.angle_beta   90.00
_cell.angle_gamma   90.00
#
_symmetry.space_group_name_H-M   'P 1'
#
loop_
_entity.id
_entity.type
_entity.pdbx_description
1 polymer ?
#
loop_
_entity_poly.entity_id
_entity_poly.type
_entity_poly.pdbx_seq_one_letter_code
_entity_poly.pdbx_strand_id
1 'polypeptide(L)'
;MRRTTVFLVAAVAVSLVQIGCRKKEEEQDPQLAGYQQQQQPYGQQPYGQQPTAQPSATATPQQTNPLGAIFSDPNALQGIISGALAGSQATLGAVTGGELGPIQSGIQMNAGNVAKGARPEGELMSAKLQQDGHAQATITLQPGKCYTVIGFGGLGVFEYQINITTAPPLPPQVLAQSAPGGGNQPVVGPNEQCLRSPSPIAMPVTVDMHVVKGQGMVGAQAYSK
;
A
#
# COMPACT_ATOMS: atom_id res chain seq x y z
N MET A 1 21.68 -21.99 36.11
CA MET A 1 20.61 -22.00 37.12
C MET A 1 19.28 -21.70 36.44
N ARG A 2 18.46 -22.72 36.18
CA ARG A 2 17.13 -22.59 35.52
C ARG A 2 16.09 -22.18 36.57
N ARG A 3 15.43 -21.04 36.37
CA ARG A 3 14.26 -20.64 37.17
C ARG A 3 12.99 -20.94 36.36
N THR A 4 12.34 -22.04 36.72
CA THR A 4 11.02 -22.45 36.24
C THR A 4 9.97 -21.60 36.95
N THR A 5 9.29 -20.72 36.22
CA THR A 5 8.19 -19.91 36.77
C THR A 5 6.87 -20.50 36.26
N VAL A 6 6.15 -21.14 37.17
CA VAL A 6 4.81 -21.70 36.99
C VAL A 6 3.81 -20.54 37.04
N PHE A 7 3.10 -20.26 35.95
CA PHE A 7 1.99 -19.30 35.96
C PHE A 7 0.66 -20.04 36.13
N LEU A 8 -0.01 -19.65 37.21
CA LEU A 8 -1.31 -20.12 37.67
C LEU A 8 -2.40 -19.47 36.80
N VAL A 9 -3.23 -20.30 36.16
CA VAL A 9 -4.38 -19.87 35.35
C VAL A 9 -5.53 -19.52 36.29
N ALA A 10 -5.87 -18.23 36.40
CA ALA A 10 -7.10 -17.78 37.04
C ALA A 10 -8.20 -17.64 35.98
N ALA A 11 -9.19 -18.54 36.03
CA ALA A 11 -10.40 -18.46 35.24
C ALA A 11 -11.29 -17.35 35.80
N VAL A 12 -11.40 -16.22 35.09
CA VAL A 12 -12.38 -15.18 35.40
C VAL A 12 -13.57 -15.34 34.46
N ALA A 13 -14.64 -15.92 35.00
CA ALA A 13 -15.96 -15.90 34.41
C ALA A 13 -16.52 -14.48 34.51
N VAL A 14 -16.70 -13.78 33.38
CA VAL A 14 -17.44 -12.52 33.32
C VAL A 14 -18.77 -12.77 32.64
N SER A 15 -19.81 -12.52 33.43
CA SER A 15 -21.21 -12.73 33.16
C SER A 15 -21.75 -11.83 32.04
N LEU A 16 -22.61 -12.43 31.23
CA LEU A 16 -23.49 -11.77 30.26
C LEU A 16 -24.44 -10.79 30.97
N VAL A 17 -24.41 -9.52 30.58
CA VAL A 17 -25.53 -8.59 30.77
C VAL A 17 -25.97 -8.08 29.40
N GLN A 18 -27.02 -8.71 28.89
CA GLN A 18 -27.95 -8.14 27.91
C GLN A 18 -28.95 -7.27 28.67
N ILE A 19 -29.21 -6.05 28.21
CA ILE A 19 -30.46 -5.26 28.25
C ILE A 19 -30.09 -3.83 27.81
N GLY A 20 -30.70 -3.32 26.74
CA GLY A 20 -30.64 -1.89 26.45
C GLY A 20 -30.95 -1.44 25.03
N CYS A 21 -32.14 -1.74 24.52
CA CYS A 21 -32.73 -1.02 23.39
C CYS A 21 -32.74 0.50 23.66
N ARG A 22 -32.04 1.30 22.85
CA ARG A 22 -32.48 2.67 22.54
C ARG A 22 -32.43 2.91 21.03
N LYS A 23 -33.60 2.71 20.45
CA LYS A 23 -34.07 3.32 19.21
C LYS A 23 -33.93 4.85 19.36
N LYS A 24 -33.17 5.49 18.48
CA LYS A 24 -33.27 6.92 18.20
C LYS A 24 -33.48 7.05 16.70
N GLU A 25 -34.76 7.18 16.33
CA GLU A 25 -35.18 7.80 15.08
C GLU A 25 -34.76 9.26 15.13
N GLU A 26 -33.94 9.69 14.17
CA GLU A 26 -33.92 11.06 13.69
C GLU A 26 -34.21 10.99 12.18
N GLU A 27 -35.41 11.48 11.86
CA GLU A 27 -35.98 11.74 10.55
C GLU A 27 -35.57 13.16 10.10
N GLN A 28 -35.65 13.40 8.78
CA GLN A 28 -35.58 14.71 8.08
C GLN A 28 -34.15 15.15 7.69
N ASP A 29 -33.75 15.22 6.41
CA ASP A 29 -34.41 15.94 5.30
C ASP A 29 -33.94 15.42 3.91
N PRO A 30 -34.81 15.28 2.90
CA PRO A 30 -34.44 14.97 1.52
C PRO A 30 -34.19 16.25 0.71
N GLN A 31 -32.92 16.63 0.49
CA GLN A 31 -32.59 17.61 -0.55
C GLN A 31 -32.13 16.93 -1.85
N LEU A 32 -33.12 16.83 -2.74
CA LEU A 32 -32.97 16.85 -4.19
C LEU A 32 -32.10 18.04 -4.65
N ALA A 33 -31.14 17.80 -5.55
CA ALA A 33 -30.94 18.57 -6.78
C ALA A 33 -29.63 18.18 -7.48
N GLY A 34 -29.69 17.97 -8.80
CA GLY A 34 -28.53 18.16 -9.66
C GLY A 34 -28.09 16.97 -10.52
N TYR A 35 -28.96 16.50 -11.41
CA TYR A 35 -28.52 15.74 -12.58
C TYR A 35 -27.77 16.66 -13.54
N GLN A 36 -26.54 16.29 -13.92
CA GLN A 36 -25.96 16.66 -15.20
C GLN A 36 -25.46 15.38 -15.87
N GLN A 37 -26.37 14.77 -16.65
CA GLN A 37 -26.02 13.82 -17.70
C GLN A 37 -25.24 14.57 -18.77
N GLN A 38 -23.99 14.20 -19.01
CA GLN A 38 -23.32 14.54 -20.26
C GLN A 38 -23.37 13.33 -21.18
N GLN A 39 -24.32 13.39 -22.11
CA GLN A 39 -24.43 12.49 -23.26
C GLN A 39 -23.17 12.62 -24.11
N GLN A 40 -22.57 11.50 -24.50
CA GLN A 40 -21.62 11.48 -25.61
C GLN A 40 -21.92 10.34 -26.61
N PRO A 41 -21.65 10.60 -27.90
CA PRO A 41 -22.50 10.14 -28.99
C PRO A 41 -22.05 8.81 -29.60
N TYR A 42 -23.04 8.02 -30.03
CA TYR A 42 -22.87 6.86 -30.89
C TYR A 42 -22.26 7.24 -32.25
N GLY A 43 -21.14 6.63 -32.61
CA GLY A 43 -20.51 6.67 -33.94
C GLY A 43 -20.24 5.26 -34.47
N GLN A 44 -20.47 5.07 -35.76
CA GLN A 44 -20.71 3.80 -36.44
C GLN A 44 -19.47 2.97 -36.83
N GLN A 45 -19.73 1.69 -37.16
CA GLN A 45 -18.85 0.69 -37.80
C GLN A 45 -18.29 1.17 -39.16
N PRO A 46 -17.19 0.57 -39.66
CA PRO A 46 -17.36 -0.37 -40.77
C PRO A 46 -16.44 -1.62 -40.79
N TYR A 47 -16.93 -2.63 -41.51
CA TYR A 47 -16.36 -3.95 -41.82
C TYR A 47 -15.09 -3.92 -42.70
N GLY A 48 -14.19 -4.90 -42.45
CA GLY A 48 -13.48 -5.68 -43.48
C GLY A 48 -12.06 -5.27 -43.89
N GLN A 49 -11.07 -6.16 -43.73
CA GLN A 49 -10.25 -6.74 -44.82
C GLN A 49 -9.17 -7.74 -44.30
N GLN A 50 -8.92 -8.76 -45.12
CA GLN A 50 -8.04 -9.94 -44.92
C GLN A 50 -6.55 -9.64 -45.27
N PRO A 51 -5.59 -10.57 -45.01
CA PRO A 51 -4.17 -10.30 -44.81
C PRO A 51 -3.30 -10.48 -46.06
N THR A 52 -2.13 -9.81 -46.10
CA THR A 52 -0.98 -10.19 -46.95
C THR A 52 0.36 -9.76 -46.35
N ALA A 53 1.25 -10.76 -46.19
CA ALA A 53 2.72 -10.81 -46.24
C ALA A 53 3.65 -9.59 -45.92
N GLN A 54 4.61 -9.89 -45.04
CA GLN A 54 6.06 -9.52 -44.96
C GLN A 54 6.62 -8.53 -46.01
N PRO A 55 7.47 -7.55 -45.59
CA PRO A 55 8.92 -7.81 -45.55
C PRO A 55 9.67 -7.18 -44.34
N SER A 56 10.83 -7.76 -44.07
CA SER A 56 11.85 -7.38 -43.09
C SER A 56 12.46 -6.00 -43.40
N ALA A 57 12.60 -5.13 -42.39
CA ALA A 57 13.38 -3.90 -42.51
C ALA A 57 14.23 -3.64 -41.25
N THR A 58 15.48 -3.29 -41.52
CA THR A 58 16.62 -3.08 -40.64
C THR A 58 16.40 -1.92 -39.66
N ALA A 59 16.59 -2.16 -38.36
CA ALA A 59 16.54 -1.12 -37.34
C ALA A 59 17.80 -0.22 -37.42
N THR A 60 17.58 1.07 -37.59
CA THR A 60 18.57 2.13 -37.36
C THR A 60 18.35 2.72 -35.95
N PRO A 61 19.42 3.10 -35.22
CA PRO A 61 19.29 3.68 -33.89
C PRO A 61 18.85 5.14 -33.98
N GLN A 62 17.65 5.45 -33.46
CA GLN A 62 17.20 6.83 -33.29
C GLN A 62 17.42 7.34 -31.86
N GLN A 63 18.04 8.51 -31.89
CA GLN A 63 18.62 9.33 -30.86
C GLN A 63 17.57 10.29 -30.25
N THR A 64 17.69 10.53 -28.94
CA THR A 64 17.29 11.74 -28.16
C THR A 64 15.83 12.22 -28.17
N ASN A 65 15.21 12.39 -26.98
CA ASN A 65 15.34 13.67 -26.27
C ASN A 65 14.82 13.63 -24.80
N PRO A 66 15.48 14.37 -23.87
CA PRO A 66 15.19 14.37 -22.45
C PRO A 66 14.20 15.48 -22.04
N LEU A 67 13.36 15.17 -21.04
CA LEU A 67 12.89 15.91 -19.85
C LEU A 67 13.10 17.45 -19.66
N GLY A 68 13.53 18.23 -20.65
CA GLY A 68 13.96 19.62 -20.49
C GLY A 68 12.92 20.72 -20.72
N ALA A 69 11.70 20.39 -21.17
CA ALA A 69 10.72 21.40 -21.60
C ALA A 69 9.64 21.76 -20.56
N ILE A 70 9.66 21.18 -19.35
CA ILE A 70 8.57 21.35 -18.37
C ILE A 70 8.71 22.64 -17.53
N PHE A 71 9.89 23.27 -17.49
CA PHE A 71 10.16 24.37 -16.56
C PHE A 71 9.76 25.77 -17.04
N SER A 72 9.31 25.93 -18.28
CA SER A 72 9.02 27.25 -18.86
C SER A 72 7.54 27.56 -19.03
N ASP A 73 6.63 26.63 -18.74
CA ASP A 73 5.19 26.82 -18.98
C ASP A 73 4.34 26.58 -17.72
N PRO A 74 3.84 27.66 -17.06
CA PRO A 74 3.00 27.55 -15.87
C PRO A 74 1.64 26.87 -16.12
N ASN A 75 1.16 26.83 -17.36
CA ASN A 75 -0.12 26.20 -17.70
C ASN A 75 0.03 24.69 -17.94
N ALA A 76 1.23 24.21 -18.29
CA ALA A 76 1.52 22.79 -18.41
C ALA A 76 1.37 22.05 -17.06
N LEU A 77 1.62 22.73 -15.93
CA LEU A 77 1.43 22.15 -14.60
C LEU A 77 -0.05 21.90 -14.25
N GLN A 78 -0.96 22.79 -14.68
CA GLN A 78 -2.40 22.61 -14.43
C GLN A 78 -2.99 21.45 -15.24
N GLY A 79 -2.44 21.19 -16.43
CA GLY A 79 -2.81 20.03 -17.25
C GLY A 79 -2.42 18.69 -16.61
N ILE A 80 -1.27 18.63 -15.93
CA ILE A 80 -0.80 17.40 -15.25
C ILE A 80 -1.66 17.09 -14.01
N ILE A 81 -2.05 18.11 -13.24
CA ILE A 81 -2.91 17.94 -12.07
C ILE A 81 -4.34 17.52 -12.48
N SER A 82 -4.82 18.02 -13.62
CA SER A 82 -6.14 17.67 -14.16
C SER A 82 -6.15 16.29 -14.84
N GLY A 83 -5.05 15.90 -15.49
CA GLY A 83 -4.88 14.60 -16.15
C GLY A 83 -4.70 13.42 -15.18
N ALA A 84 -4.17 13.66 -13.98
CA ALA A 84 -4.04 12.63 -12.94
C ALA A 84 -5.38 12.18 -12.33
N LEU A 85 -6.45 12.96 -12.52
CA LEU A 85 -7.78 12.68 -11.98
C LEU A 85 -8.77 12.15 -13.02
N ALA A 86 -8.43 12.18 -14.32
CA ALA A 86 -9.36 11.89 -15.41
C ALA A 86 -8.79 10.90 -16.43
N GLY A 87 -8.74 9.60 -16.08
CA GLY A 87 -8.69 8.53 -17.07
C GLY A 87 -7.47 7.62 -17.00
N SER A 88 -7.59 6.60 -16.16
CA SER A 88 -6.78 5.38 -16.22
C SER A 88 -7.10 4.61 -17.51
N GLN A 89 -6.17 4.52 -18.47
CA GLN A 89 -5.97 3.35 -19.37
C GLN A 89 -4.55 3.34 -19.97
N ALA A 90 -4.05 2.13 -20.21
CA ALA A 90 -2.64 1.72 -20.16
C ALA A 90 -1.76 2.04 -21.39
N THR A 91 -0.44 2.17 -21.14
CA THR A 91 0.62 1.73 -22.06
C THR A 91 1.73 1.06 -21.23
N LEU A 92 2.10 -0.17 -21.59
CA LEU A 92 3.16 -0.97 -20.95
C LEU A 92 4.54 -0.52 -21.45
N GLY A 93 5.12 0.44 -20.75
CA GLY A 93 6.56 0.69 -20.61
C GLY A 93 6.82 0.99 -19.13
N ALA A 94 8.05 0.77 -18.63
CA ALA A 94 8.50 1.03 -17.24
C ALA A 94 7.38 1.50 -16.29
N VAL A 95 6.78 0.56 -15.55
CA VAL A 95 5.54 0.72 -14.79
C VAL A 95 5.62 1.94 -13.88
N THR A 96 5.12 3.07 -14.36
CA THR A 96 5.24 4.40 -13.74
C THR A 96 3.84 4.85 -13.32
N GLY A 97 3.58 4.80 -12.01
CA GLY A 97 2.79 5.81 -11.31
C GLY A 97 1.27 5.67 -11.23
N GLY A 98 0.58 4.97 -12.12
CA GLY A 98 -0.90 4.97 -12.12
C GLY A 98 -1.55 4.28 -10.92
N GLU A 99 -1.27 2.98 -10.74
CA GLU A 99 -1.93 2.15 -9.72
C GLU A 99 -1.25 2.21 -8.34
N LEU A 100 0.05 2.58 -8.30
CA LEU A 100 0.80 2.74 -7.06
C LEU A 100 0.61 4.11 -6.40
N GLY A 101 0.15 5.11 -7.15
CA GLY A 101 -0.08 6.46 -6.63
C GLY A 101 -0.95 6.48 -5.38
N PRO A 102 -2.13 5.83 -5.37
CA PRO A 102 -2.98 5.74 -4.18
C PRO A 102 -2.32 5.01 -3.00
N ILE A 103 -1.55 3.95 -3.28
CA ILE A 103 -0.83 3.19 -2.24
C ILE A 103 0.23 4.07 -1.58
N GLN A 104 1.07 4.73 -2.40
CA GLN A 104 2.13 5.60 -1.91
C GLN A 104 1.56 6.79 -1.14
N SER A 105 0.52 7.44 -1.66
CA SER A 105 -0.15 8.55 -0.99
C SER A 105 -0.77 8.10 0.34
N GLY A 106 -1.41 6.93 0.37
CA GLY A 106 -2.00 6.36 1.58
C GLY A 106 -0.96 6.10 2.67
N ILE A 107 0.17 5.50 2.30
CA ILE A 107 1.31 5.28 3.20
C ILE A 107 1.86 6.62 3.71
N GLN A 108 2.07 7.61 2.83
CA GLN A 108 2.64 8.91 3.20
C GLN A 108 1.72 9.68 4.14
N MET A 109 0.41 9.66 3.90
CA MET A 109 -0.58 10.26 4.81
C MET A 109 -0.54 9.58 6.18
N ASN A 110 -0.49 8.24 6.23
CA ASN A 110 -0.44 7.52 7.50
C ASN A 110 0.90 7.77 8.23
N ALA A 111 2.02 7.90 7.51
CA ALA A 111 3.33 8.22 8.07
C ALA A 111 3.34 9.54 8.85
N GLY A 112 2.60 10.55 8.39
CA GLY A 112 2.44 11.81 9.12
C GLY A 112 1.80 11.63 10.52
N ASN A 113 1.04 10.56 10.72
CA ASN A 113 0.36 10.26 11.98
C ASN A 113 1.19 9.35 12.89
N VAL A 114 1.75 8.27 12.32
CA VAL A 114 2.36 7.17 13.10
C VAL A 114 3.89 7.14 13.06
N ALA A 115 4.53 7.95 12.23
CA ALA A 115 6.00 7.98 12.07
C ALA A 115 6.52 9.43 12.06
N LYS A 116 6.05 10.25 13.00
CA LYS A 116 6.38 11.68 13.07
C LYS A 116 7.89 11.93 13.15
N GLY A 117 8.41 12.66 12.17
CA GLY A 117 9.83 13.01 12.06
C GLY A 117 10.73 11.89 11.52
N ALA A 118 10.17 10.73 11.17
CA ALA A 118 10.90 9.68 10.48
C ALA A 118 11.01 10.00 8.97
N ARG A 119 12.00 9.39 8.30
CA ARG A 119 12.19 9.48 6.84
C ARG A 119 11.94 8.12 6.18
N PRO A 120 11.39 8.08 4.96
CA PRO A 120 11.23 6.82 4.24
C PRO A 120 12.61 6.19 3.98
N GLU A 121 12.70 4.89 4.19
CA GLU A 121 13.89 4.07 4.00
C GLU A 121 13.62 3.04 2.90
N GLY A 122 14.51 2.98 1.91
CA GLY A 122 14.40 2.05 0.79
C GLY A 122 13.29 2.40 -0.21
N GLU A 123 13.05 1.49 -1.15
CA GLU A 123 11.99 1.62 -2.16
C GLU A 123 10.63 1.16 -1.61
N LEU A 124 9.56 1.63 -2.24
CA LEU A 124 8.19 1.17 -1.93
C LEU A 124 8.05 -0.30 -2.31
N MET A 125 7.79 -1.15 -1.33
CA MET A 125 7.49 -2.56 -1.55
C MET A 125 6.03 -2.65 -1.98
N SER A 126 5.72 -3.28 -3.13
CA SER A 126 4.35 -3.42 -3.59
C SER A 126 4.12 -4.76 -4.29
N ALA A 127 2.90 -5.29 -4.17
CA ALA A 127 2.52 -6.55 -4.79
C ALA A 127 0.99 -6.60 -5.02
N LYS A 128 0.56 -7.36 -6.03
CA LYS A 128 -0.85 -7.72 -6.20
C LYS A 128 -1.08 -9.06 -5.52
N LEU A 129 -1.89 -9.08 -4.47
CA LEU A 129 -2.15 -10.28 -3.69
C LEU A 129 -3.62 -10.70 -3.77
N GLN A 130 -3.83 -12.01 -3.80
CA GLN A 130 -5.14 -12.62 -3.56
C GLN A 130 -5.39 -12.72 -2.05
N GLN A 131 -6.61 -13.12 -1.67
CA GLN A 131 -6.87 -13.48 -0.28
C GLN A 131 -5.94 -14.61 0.17
N ASP A 132 -5.45 -14.51 1.40
CA ASP A 132 -4.42 -15.37 2.00
C ASP A 132 -3.09 -15.35 1.21
N GLY A 133 -2.91 -14.38 0.32
CA GLY A 133 -1.69 -14.18 -0.46
C GLY A 133 -0.60 -13.49 0.36
N HIS A 134 0.65 -13.90 0.12
CA HIS A 134 1.84 -13.33 0.75
C HIS A 134 2.80 -12.74 -0.29
N ALA A 135 3.45 -11.64 0.05
CA ALA A 135 4.63 -11.13 -0.64
C ALA A 135 5.71 -10.75 0.37
N GLN A 136 6.96 -11.06 0.05
CA GLN A 136 8.10 -10.80 0.92
C GLN A 136 9.04 -9.80 0.28
N ALA A 137 9.58 -8.91 1.10
CA ALA A 137 10.63 -7.99 0.72
C ALA A 137 11.62 -7.85 1.87
N THR A 138 12.89 -7.58 1.57
CA THR A 138 13.94 -7.50 2.59
C THR A 138 14.31 -6.05 2.83
N ILE A 139 14.41 -5.66 4.09
CA ILE A 139 14.97 -4.37 4.51
C ILE A 139 16.12 -4.59 5.48
N THR A 140 17.04 -3.62 5.58
CA THR A 140 18.17 -3.69 6.51
C THR A 140 17.94 -2.74 7.67
N LEU A 141 17.87 -3.28 8.89
CA LEU A 141 17.77 -2.48 10.11
C LEU A 141 19.16 -2.03 10.55
N GLN A 142 19.39 -0.72 10.62
CA GLN A 142 20.61 -0.14 11.13
C GLN A 142 20.59 -0.04 12.67
N PRO A 143 21.74 -0.20 13.34
CA PRO A 143 21.83 -0.08 14.79
C PRO A 143 21.51 1.35 15.25
N GLY A 144 20.84 1.47 16.40
CA GLY A 144 20.47 2.77 16.99
C GLY A 144 19.31 3.49 16.31
N LYS A 145 18.73 2.93 15.23
CA LYS A 145 17.59 3.48 14.51
C LYS A 145 16.26 2.89 14.97
N CYS A 146 15.23 3.69 14.83
CA CYS A 146 13.85 3.42 15.24
C CYS A 146 12.99 3.27 13.99
N TYR A 147 12.55 2.04 13.67
CA TYR A 147 11.85 1.73 12.42
C TYR A 147 10.34 1.55 12.60
N THR A 148 9.57 2.19 11.73
CA THR A 148 8.12 1.98 11.59
C THR A 148 7.84 1.50 10.17
N VAL A 149 7.16 0.37 10.02
CA VAL A 149 6.75 -0.12 8.69
C VAL A 149 5.27 0.14 8.52
N ILE A 150 4.92 0.86 7.46
CA ILE A 150 3.56 1.32 7.20
C ILE A 150 3.08 0.67 5.92
N GLY A 151 1.97 -0.04 6.03
CA GLY A 151 1.28 -0.66 4.91
C GLY A 151 0.05 0.12 4.46
N PHE A 152 -0.31 -0.09 3.20
CA PHE A 152 -1.59 0.31 2.65
C PHE A 152 -2.07 -0.69 1.60
N GLY A 153 -3.31 -1.15 1.76
CA GLY A 153 -4.03 -1.96 0.81
C GLY A 153 -4.95 -1.10 -0.05
N GLY A 154 -4.85 -1.27 -1.36
CA GLY A 154 -5.69 -0.61 -2.34
C GLY A 154 -7.13 -1.13 -2.35
N LEU A 155 -7.88 -0.73 -3.38
CA LEU A 155 -9.27 -1.15 -3.54
C LEU A 155 -9.39 -2.68 -3.55
N GLY A 156 -10.35 -3.20 -2.77
CA GLY A 156 -10.62 -4.64 -2.65
C GLY A 156 -9.86 -5.36 -1.53
N VAL A 157 -8.87 -4.71 -0.89
CA VAL A 157 -8.18 -5.24 0.29
C VAL A 157 -8.93 -4.79 1.55
N PHE A 158 -9.41 -5.74 2.35
CA PHE A 158 -10.22 -5.43 3.54
C PHE A 158 -9.45 -5.64 4.84
N GLU A 159 -8.61 -6.66 4.90
CA GLU A 159 -7.73 -6.93 6.03
C GLU A 159 -6.33 -7.27 5.50
N TYR A 160 -5.35 -6.47 5.91
CA TYR A 160 -3.96 -6.55 5.49
C TYR A 160 -3.08 -6.55 6.74
N GLN A 161 -2.12 -7.47 6.81
CA GLN A 161 -1.18 -7.60 7.90
C GLN A 161 0.26 -7.55 7.40
N ILE A 162 1.14 -7.06 8.27
CA ILE A 162 2.59 -7.04 8.04
C ILE A 162 3.26 -7.77 9.19
N ASN A 163 4.11 -8.74 8.85
CA ASN A 163 4.99 -9.43 9.79
C ASN A 163 6.44 -9.13 9.42
N ILE A 164 7.25 -8.82 10.42
CA ILE A 164 8.69 -8.65 10.24
C ILE A 164 9.36 -9.87 10.84
N THR A 165 10.10 -10.61 10.03
CA THR A 165 10.82 -11.81 10.43
C THR A 165 12.32 -11.66 10.17
N THR A 166 13.13 -12.50 10.81
CA THR A 166 14.55 -12.63 10.48
C THR A 166 14.73 -13.10 9.03
N ALA A 167 15.71 -12.52 8.32
CA ALA A 167 16.02 -12.95 6.96
C ALA A 167 16.83 -14.27 6.95
N PRO A 168 16.69 -15.11 5.91
CA PRO A 168 17.56 -16.27 5.70
C PRO A 168 19.04 -15.86 5.69
N PRO A 169 19.97 -16.70 6.20
CA PRO A 169 19.81 -18.12 6.58
C PRO A 169 19.37 -18.36 8.04
N LEU A 170 19.04 -17.31 8.79
CA LEU A 170 18.59 -17.47 10.18
C LEU A 170 17.22 -18.17 10.22
N PRO A 171 16.92 -18.99 11.25
CA PRO A 171 15.58 -19.51 11.46
C PRO A 171 14.58 -18.35 11.53
N PRO A 172 13.41 -18.46 10.87
CA PRO A 172 12.42 -17.39 10.85
C PRO A 172 11.88 -17.15 12.27
N GLN A 173 12.12 -15.95 12.79
CA GLN A 173 11.61 -15.47 14.06
C GLN A 173 10.83 -14.17 13.81
N VAL A 174 9.59 -14.10 14.27
CA VAL A 174 8.79 -12.88 14.20
C VAL A 174 9.38 -11.86 15.18
N LEU A 175 9.89 -10.76 14.64
CA LEU A 175 10.45 -9.65 15.40
C LEU A 175 9.36 -8.64 15.77
N ALA A 176 8.42 -8.41 14.86
CA ALA A 176 7.27 -7.54 15.07
C ALA A 176 6.15 -7.89 14.10
N GLN A 177 4.92 -7.55 14.47
CA GLN A 177 3.73 -7.76 13.66
C GLN A 177 2.77 -6.59 13.82
N SER A 178 1.99 -6.29 12.78
CA SER A 178 0.93 -5.29 12.86
C SER A 178 -0.19 -5.75 13.79
N ALA A 179 -0.91 -4.81 14.41
CA ALA A 179 -2.08 -5.15 15.21
C ALA A 179 -3.17 -5.82 14.33
N PRO A 180 -3.87 -6.85 14.83
CA PRO A 180 -5.00 -7.44 14.13
C PRO A 180 -6.17 -6.45 14.05
N GLY A 181 -6.96 -6.51 12.98
CA GLY A 181 -8.09 -5.61 12.77
C GLY A 181 -7.68 -4.20 12.34
N GLY A 182 -6.44 -4.04 11.85
CA GLY A 182 -5.93 -2.79 11.28
C GLY A 182 -6.55 -2.42 9.92
N GLY A 183 -7.49 -3.24 9.42
CA GLY A 183 -8.14 -3.05 8.14
C GLY A 183 -7.15 -3.10 6.99
N ASN A 184 -7.24 -2.14 6.07
CA ASN A 184 -6.34 -2.04 4.93
C ASN A 184 -5.08 -1.18 5.21
N GLN A 185 -4.83 -0.74 6.46
CA GLN A 185 -3.70 0.13 6.79
C GLN A 185 -2.89 -0.40 7.99
N PRO A 186 -2.26 -1.58 7.88
CA PRO A 186 -1.44 -2.11 8.96
C PRO A 186 -0.23 -1.24 9.22
N VAL A 187 0.13 -1.12 10.50
CA VAL A 187 1.33 -0.42 10.95
C VAL A 187 2.09 -1.32 11.92
N VAL A 188 3.40 -1.44 11.71
CA VAL A 188 4.32 -2.12 12.62
C VAL A 188 5.19 -1.09 13.30
N GLY A 189 5.18 -1.11 14.63
CA GLY A 189 5.94 -0.18 15.47
C GLY A 189 5.51 1.27 15.35
N PRO A 190 4.24 1.62 15.63
CA PRO A 190 3.76 2.99 15.55
C PRO A 190 4.41 3.89 16.62
N ASN A 191 4.70 5.13 16.27
CA ASN A 191 5.22 6.18 17.15
C ASN A 191 6.51 5.72 17.88
N GLU A 192 6.56 5.92 19.20
CA GLU A 192 7.71 5.55 20.04
C GLU A 192 7.82 4.03 20.30
N GLN A 193 6.85 3.23 19.82
CA GLN A 193 6.88 1.75 19.87
C GLN A 193 7.55 1.13 18.63
N CYS A 194 8.34 1.91 17.90
CA CYS A 194 9.08 1.48 16.73
C CYS A 194 9.97 0.26 16.98
N LEU A 195 10.21 -0.49 15.91
CA LEU A 195 11.14 -1.61 15.91
C LEU A 195 12.57 -1.07 16.00
N ARG A 196 13.27 -1.42 17.08
CA ARG A 196 14.71 -1.15 17.25
C ARG A 196 15.47 -2.43 16.95
N SER A 197 16.58 -2.30 16.22
CA SER A 197 17.48 -3.45 16.02
C SER A 197 18.06 -3.87 17.37
N PRO A 198 17.91 -5.14 17.80
CA PRO A 198 18.56 -5.65 19.00
C PRO A 198 20.08 -5.86 18.79
N SER A 199 20.53 -5.82 17.53
CA SER A 199 21.90 -6.08 17.13
C SER A 199 22.72 -4.78 17.10
N PRO A 200 24.00 -4.79 17.55
CA PRO A 200 24.91 -3.66 17.38
C PRO A 200 25.40 -3.49 15.93
N ILE A 201 25.08 -4.43 15.04
CA ILE A 201 25.39 -4.39 13.61
C ILE A 201 24.11 -4.35 12.78
N ALA A 202 24.22 -3.89 11.54
CA ALA A 202 23.11 -3.89 10.59
C ALA A 202 22.57 -5.31 10.39
N MET A 203 21.24 -5.48 10.46
CA MET A 203 20.58 -6.79 10.40
C MET A 203 19.52 -6.78 9.29
N PRO A 204 19.62 -7.67 8.28
CA PRO A 204 18.55 -7.84 7.30
C PRO A 204 17.34 -8.52 7.95
N VAL A 205 16.15 -8.00 7.65
CA VAL A 205 14.87 -8.57 8.08
C VAL A 205 13.94 -8.67 6.87
N THR A 206 13.07 -9.67 6.89
CA THR A 206 12.05 -9.88 5.88
C THR A 206 10.74 -9.24 6.34
N VAL A 207 10.17 -8.38 5.51
CA VAL A 207 8.82 -7.84 5.62
C VAL A 207 7.89 -8.74 4.82
N ASP A 208 7.05 -9.50 5.50
CA ASP A 208 6.01 -10.34 4.93
C ASP A 208 4.67 -9.57 4.94
N MET A 209 4.15 -9.33 3.74
CA MET A 209 2.89 -8.65 3.48
C MET A 209 1.81 -9.71 3.22
N HIS A 210 0.79 -9.78 4.07
CA HIS A 210 -0.23 -10.82 4.02
C HIS A 210 -1.64 -10.23 3.94
N VAL A 211 -2.39 -10.54 2.87
CA VAL A 211 -3.80 -10.13 2.75
C VAL A 211 -4.70 -11.20 3.37
N VAL A 212 -5.20 -10.94 4.57
CA VAL A 212 -6.09 -11.87 5.30
C VAL A 212 -7.50 -11.90 4.71
N LYS A 213 -7.98 -10.76 4.21
CA LYS A 213 -9.33 -10.66 3.63
C LYS A 213 -9.35 -9.72 2.43
N GLY A 214 -9.98 -10.17 1.35
CA GLY A 214 -10.05 -9.42 0.10
C GLY A 214 -8.85 -9.70 -0.81
N GLN A 215 -8.68 -8.87 -1.83
CA GLN A 215 -7.64 -9.02 -2.84
C GLN A 215 -7.37 -7.68 -3.51
N GLY A 216 -6.13 -7.44 -3.94
CA GLY A 216 -5.78 -6.20 -4.62
C GLY A 216 -4.30 -5.87 -4.54
N MET A 217 -3.98 -4.64 -4.94
CA MET A 217 -2.64 -4.08 -4.76
C MET A 217 -2.43 -3.77 -3.28
N VAL A 218 -1.30 -4.19 -2.72
CA VAL A 218 -0.81 -3.76 -1.41
C VAL A 218 0.56 -3.15 -1.58
N GLY A 219 0.95 -2.31 -0.63
CA GLY A 219 2.34 -1.92 -0.47
C GLY A 219 2.70 -1.59 0.95
N ALA A 220 4.01 -1.56 1.21
CA ALA A 220 4.60 -1.21 2.48
C ALA A 220 5.88 -0.40 2.27
N GLN A 221 6.14 0.53 3.18
CA GLN A 221 7.36 1.32 3.22
C GLN A 221 7.88 1.37 4.65
N ALA A 222 9.18 1.16 4.82
CA ALA A 222 9.85 1.38 6.09
C ALA A 222 10.17 2.86 6.27
N TYR A 223 10.06 3.36 7.49
CA TYR A 223 10.47 4.70 7.90
C TYR A 223 11.43 4.59 9.07
N SER A 224 12.51 5.39 9.10
CA SER A 224 13.45 5.42 10.24
C SER A 224 13.62 6.81 10.85
N LYS A 225 13.91 6.82 12.15
CA LYS A 225 14.33 7.99 12.94
C LYS A 225 15.70 7.69 13.55
#